data_AF-E5RVK2-F1
#
_entry.id   AF-E5RVK2-F1
#
_cell.length_a   1.000
_cell.length_b   1.000
_cell.length_c   1.000
_cell.angle_alpha   90.00
_cell.angle_beta   90.00
_cell.angle_gamma   90.00
#
_symmetry.space_group_name_H-M   'P 1'
#
loop_
_entity.id
_entity.type
_entity.pdbx_description
1 polymer ?
#
loop_
_entity_poly.entity_id
_entity_poly.type
_entity_poly.pdbx_seq_one_letter_code
_entity_poly.pdbx_strand_id
1 'polypeptide(L)'
;EKFEKEAAEMGKGSFKYAWVLDKLKAERERGITTDIALWKFETSRYYVTIIDAPGHRDFIKNMITGTSQADCAVLIVAAGVGEFEAGISKNGQTREHALLAFTLGVKQLI
;
A
#
# COMPACT_ATOMS: atom_id res chain seq x y z
N GLU A 1 -7.03 -17.00 11.05
CA GLU A 1 -7.68 -18.30 10.77
C GLU A 1 -8.43 -18.39 9.43
N LYS A 2 -9.61 -17.79 9.20
CA LYS A 2 -10.33 -17.97 7.91
C LYS A 2 -9.54 -17.49 6.69
N PHE A 3 -9.00 -16.26 6.74
CA PHE A 3 -8.18 -15.70 5.66
C PHE A 3 -6.81 -16.40 5.49
N GLU A 4 -6.28 -16.97 6.56
CA GLU A 4 -5.04 -17.76 6.50
C GLU A 4 -5.24 -19.08 5.76
N LYS A 5 -6.39 -19.75 5.96
CA LYS A 5 -6.74 -20.94 5.18
C LYS A 5 -6.97 -20.62 3.71
N GLU A 6 -7.74 -19.57 3.41
CA GLU A 6 -8.00 -19.15 2.02
C GLU A 6 -6.70 -18.76 1.28
N ALA A 7 -5.80 -18.01 1.93
CA ALA A 7 -4.51 -17.64 1.34
C ALA A 7 -3.57 -18.86 1.14
N ALA A 8 -3.61 -19.83 2.06
CA ALA A 8 -2.83 -21.07 1.94
C ALA A 8 -3.37 -21.99 0.82
N GLU A 9 -4.68 -22.11 0.68
CA GLU A 9 -5.33 -22.89 -0.39
C GLU A 9 -5.02 -22.32 -1.79
N MET A 10 -4.83 -21.00 -1.90
CA MET A 10 -4.43 -20.33 -3.15
C MET A 10 -2.91 -20.27 -3.37
N GLY A 11 -2.10 -20.95 -2.56
CA GLY A 11 -0.64 -21.00 -2.71
C GLY A 11 0.09 -19.68 -2.39
N LYS A 12 -0.59 -18.72 -1.75
CA LYS A 12 -0.08 -17.39 -1.38
C LYS A 12 0.01 -17.21 0.13
N GLY A 13 0.50 -18.22 0.84
CA GLY A 13 0.57 -18.21 2.31
C GLY A 13 1.35 -17.04 2.92
N SER A 14 2.33 -16.48 2.19
CA SER A 14 3.09 -15.28 2.60
C SER A 14 2.27 -13.97 2.54
N PHE A 15 1.13 -13.94 1.84
CA PHE A 15 0.29 -12.75 1.64
C PHE A 15 -0.88 -12.64 2.62
N LYS A 16 -0.88 -13.43 3.70
CA LYS A 16 -2.02 -13.51 4.64
C LYS A 16 -2.48 -12.17 5.22
N TYR A 17 -1.58 -11.18 5.35
CA TYR A 17 -1.90 -9.85 5.86
C TYR A 17 -2.42 -8.91 4.77
N ALA A 18 -1.93 -9.01 3.53
CA ALA A 18 -2.45 -8.26 2.39
C ALA A 18 -3.91 -8.63 2.10
N TRP A 19 -4.27 -9.90 2.30
CA TRP A 19 -5.64 -10.41 2.17
C TRP A 19 -6.68 -9.77 3.09
N VAL A 20 -6.25 -9.13 4.19
CA VAL A 20 -7.13 -8.37 5.10
C VAL A 20 -7.56 -7.05 4.45
N LEU A 21 -6.70 -6.47 3.61
CA LEU A 21 -6.93 -5.19 2.93
C LEU A 21 -7.52 -5.39 1.52
N ASP A 22 -7.04 -6.40 0.79
CA ASP A 22 -7.51 -6.75 -0.56
C ASP A 22 -8.92 -7.38 -0.51
N LYS A 23 -9.94 -6.60 -0.87
CA LYS A 23 -11.35 -7.04 -0.84
C LYS A 23 -11.81 -7.63 -2.17
N LEU A 24 -11.19 -7.26 -3.29
CA LEU A 24 -11.60 -7.73 -4.61
C LEU A 24 -10.96 -9.09 -4.94
N LYS A 25 -11.74 -9.99 -5.56
CA LYS A 25 -11.25 -11.30 -6.02
C LYS A 25 -10.08 -11.18 -7.00
N ALA A 26 -10.12 -10.16 -7.87
CA ALA A 26 -9.07 -9.87 -8.84
C ALA A 26 -7.74 -9.44 -8.18
N GLU A 27 -7.80 -8.68 -7.07
CA GLU A 27 -6.60 -8.26 -6.31
C GLU A 27 -5.95 -9.47 -5.65
N ARG A 28 -6.77 -10.35 -5.05
CA ARG A 28 -6.32 -11.60 -4.43
C ARG A 28 -5.68 -12.56 -5.44
N GLU A 29 -6.27 -12.71 -6.63
CA GLU A 29 -5.75 -13.54 -7.71
C GLU A 29 -4.42 -13.00 -8.27
N ARG A 30 -4.30 -11.68 -8.47
CA ARG A 30 -3.09 -11.07 -9.02
C ARG A 30 -2.01 -10.76 -7.98
N GLY A 31 -2.37 -10.63 -6.71
CA GLY A 31 -1.46 -10.22 -5.63
C GLY A 31 -1.03 -8.75 -5.74
N ILE A 32 -1.85 -7.91 -6.37
CA ILE A 32 -1.61 -6.47 -6.51
C ILE A 32 -2.87 -5.72 -6.07
N THR A 33 -2.69 -4.77 -5.16
CA THR A 33 -3.74 -3.82 -4.78
C THR A 33 -4.02 -2.92 -5.99
N THR A 34 -5.29 -2.80 -6.36
CA THR A 34 -5.75 -2.07 -7.55
C THR A 34 -6.60 -0.87 -7.14
N ASP A 35 -7.48 -1.07 -6.16
CA ASP A 35 -8.34 -0.03 -5.61
C ASP A 35 -7.87 0.39 -4.21
N ILE A 36 -8.34 1.54 -3.74
CA ILE A 36 -7.99 2.06 -2.42
C ILE A 36 -8.80 1.31 -1.36
N ALA A 37 -8.14 0.70 -0.38
CA ALA A 37 -8.83 0.13 0.77
C ALA A 37 -8.79 1.10 1.96
N LEU A 38 -9.97 1.36 2.53
CA LEU A 38 -10.12 2.17 3.74
C LEU A 38 -10.36 1.28 4.95
N TRP A 39 -9.57 1.51 6.00
CA TRP A 39 -9.72 0.88 7.30
C TRP A 39 -9.72 1.93 8.39
N LYS A 40 -10.53 1.74 9.43
CA LYS A 40 -10.65 2.68 10.53
C LYS A 40 -10.37 1.98 11.84
N PHE A 41 -9.61 2.62 12.70
CA PHE A 41 -9.39 2.18 14.05
C PHE A 41 -9.25 3.38 14.98
N GLU A 42 -9.45 3.13 16.27
CA GLU A 42 -9.43 4.16 17.29
C GLU A 42 -8.30 3.87 18.27
N THR A 43 -7.58 4.93 18.62
CA THR A 43 -6.63 4.93 19.74
C THR A 43 -7.25 5.70 20.89
N SER A 44 -6.59 5.74 22.05
CA SER A 44 -7.06 6.53 23.19
C SER A 44 -7.14 8.04 22.92
N ARG A 45 -6.51 8.53 21.84
CA ARG A 45 -6.42 9.97 21.52
C ARG A 45 -6.92 10.34 20.13
N TYR A 46 -6.92 9.41 19.18
CA TYR A 46 -7.16 9.71 17.77
C TYR A 46 -8.04 8.64 17.11
N TYR A 47 -8.91 9.10 16.21
CA TYR A 47 -9.59 8.28 15.21
C TYR A 47 -8.71 8.26 13.96
N VAL A 48 -8.21 7.08 13.60
CA VAL A 48 -7.26 6.92 12.49
C VAL A 48 -7.95 6.20 11.34
N THR A 49 -7.81 6.75 10.13
CA THR A 49 -8.18 6.08 8.90
C THR A 49 -6.91 5.69 8.16
N ILE A 50 -6.73 4.38 7.95
CA ILE A 50 -5.69 3.82 7.08
C ILE A 50 -6.22 3.86 5.65
N ILE A 51 -5.39 4.41 4.76
CA ILE A 51 -5.60 4.41 3.32
C ILE A 51 -4.53 3.50 2.73
N ASP A 52 -4.92 2.31 2.32
CA ASP A 52 -4.03 1.40 1.58
C ASP A 52 -4.11 1.73 0.10
N ALA A 53 -2.99 2.17 -0.48
CA ALA A 53 -2.91 2.72 -1.82
C ALA A 53 -2.05 1.81 -2.73
N PRO A 54 -2.40 1.68 -4.02
CA PRO A 54 -1.73 0.74 -4.89
C PRO A 54 -0.28 1.14 -5.23
N GLY A 55 0.59 0.14 -5.30
CA GLY A 55 2.04 0.27 -5.57
C GLY A 55 2.44 0.23 -7.05
N HIS A 56 1.53 -0.16 -7.94
CA HIS A 56 1.82 -0.39 -9.36
C HIS A 56 1.59 0.88 -10.19
N ARG A 57 2.47 1.13 -11.17
CA ARG A 57 2.43 2.33 -12.04
C ARG A 57 1.07 2.59 -12.67
N ASP A 58 0.42 1.54 -13.15
CA ASP A 58 -0.86 1.64 -13.83
C ASP A 58 -1.98 2.21 -12.94
N PHE A 59 -1.79 2.17 -11.61
CA PHE A 59 -2.77 2.63 -10.61
C PHE A 59 -2.32 3.89 -9.86
N ILE A 60 -1.35 4.64 -10.39
CA ILE A 60 -0.83 5.87 -9.75
C ILE A 60 -1.93 6.90 -9.47
N LYS A 61 -2.97 6.96 -10.31
CA LYS A 61 -4.12 7.86 -10.14
C LYS A 61 -4.91 7.55 -8.86
N ASN A 62 -5.04 6.27 -8.53
CA ASN A 62 -5.70 5.83 -7.31
C ASN A 62 -4.83 6.19 -6.11
N MET A 63 -3.50 5.99 -6.21
CA MET A 63 -2.57 6.40 -5.16
C MET A 63 -2.64 7.91 -4.88
N ILE A 64 -2.67 8.75 -5.92
CA ILE A 64 -2.83 10.21 -5.78
C ILE A 64 -4.13 10.57 -5.06
N THR A 65 -5.23 9.90 -5.41
CA THR A 65 -6.55 10.14 -4.82
C THR A 65 -6.61 9.75 -3.34
N GLY A 66 -5.90 8.69 -2.94
CA GLY A 66 -5.78 8.30 -1.54
C GLY A 66 -4.86 9.23 -0.75
N THR A 67 -3.69 9.52 -1.31
CA THR A 67 -2.65 10.33 -0.66
C THR A 67 -3.08 11.78 -0.46
N SER A 68 -3.91 12.34 -1.35
CA SER A 68 -4.44 13.70 -1.20
C SER A 68 -5.37 13.89 0.01
N GLN A 69 -5.85 12.79 0.60
CA GLN A 69 -6.71 12.80 1.79
C GLN A 69 -5.92 12.52 3.08
N ALA A 70 -4.62 12.26 2.99
CA ALA A 70 -3.80 11.83 4.11
C ALA A 70 -3.06 13.02 4.76
N ASP A 71 -3.01 13.05 6.10
CA ASP A 71 -2.21 14.01 6.85
C ASP A 71 -0.73 13.57 6.96
N CYS A 72 -0.52 12.25 7.06
CA CYS A 72 0.79 11.61 7.11
C CYS A 72 0.81 10.36 6.21
N ALA A 73 2.01 9.96 5.79
CA ALA A 73 2.20 8.76 4.98
C ALA A 73 3.28 7.86 5.57
N VAL A 74 3.11 6.55 5.40
CA VAL A 74 4.11 5.54 5.72
C VAL A 74 4.70 5.05 4.41
N LEU A 75 5.99 5.27 4.18
CA LEU A 75 6.68 4.83 2.98
C LEU A 75 7.41 3.50 3.26
N ILE A 76 6.90 2.43 2.67
CA ILE A 76 7.53 1.11 2.77
C ILE A 76 8.62 1.00 1.70
N VAL A 77 9.84 0.70 2.14
CA VAL A 77 11.00 0.51 1.27
C VAL A 77 11.53 -0.91 1.41
N ALA A 78 11.71 -1.59 0.28
CA ALA A 78 12.30 -2.92 0.27
C ALA A 78 13.76 -2.87 0.72
N ALA A 79 14.15 -3.79 1.61
CA ALA A 79 15.52 -3.92 2.11
C ALA A 79 16.34 -4.98 1.34
N GLY A 80 15.72 -5.71 0.40
CA GLY A 80 16.39 -6.71 -0.41
C GLY A 80 17.41 -6.10 -1.36
N VAL A 81 18.57 -6.76 -1.52
CA VAL A 81 19.59 -6.37 -2.49
C VAL A 81 19.01 -6.49 -3.90
N GLY A 82 19.11 -5.42 -4.69
CA GLY A 82 18.52 -5.29 -6.02
C GLY A 82 17.10 -4.71 -6.00
N GLU A 83 16.30 -5.02 -4.98
CA GLU A 83 14.95 -4.46 -4.82
C GLU A 83 14.99 -3.01 -4.34
N PHE A 84 15.88 -2.73 -3.37
CA PHE A 84 16.11 -1.38 -2.88
C PHE A 84 16.55 -0.45 -4.02
N GLU A 85 17.59 -0.85 -4.76
CA GLU A 85 18.17 -0.08 -5.87
C GLU A 85 17.14 0.14 -6.99
N ALA A 86 16.32 -0.86 -7.31
CA ALA A 86 15.24 -0.71 -8.28
C ALA A 86 14.20 0.34 -7.82
N GLY A 87 13.82 0.31 -6.54
CA GLY A 87 12.84 1.23 -5.94
C GLY A 87 13.32 2.69 -5.86
N ILE A 88 14.61 2.93 -5.61
CA ILE A 88 15.19 4.29 -5.53
C ILE A 88 15.73 4.82 -6.87
N SER A 89 15.77 3.99 -7.91
CA SER A 89 16.25 4.37 -9.24
C SER A 89 15.48 5.56 -9.83
N LYS A 90 15.98 6.14 -10.93
CA LYS A 90 15.33 7.30 -11.59
C LYS A 90 13.86 7.03 -11.95
N ASN A 91 13.53 5.78 -12.27
CA ASN A 91 12.18 5.34 -12.61
C ASN A 91 11.56 4.51 -11.47
N GLY A 92 12.17 4.44 -10.29
CA GLY A 92 11.70 3.61 -9.20
C GLY A 92 10.39 4.12 -8.57
N GLN A 93 9.49 3.20 -8.23
CA GLN A 93 8.18 3.55 -7.65
C GLN A 93 8.29 4.18 -6.27
N THR A 94 9.20 3.70 -5.42
CA THR A 94 9.42 4.27 -4.09
C THR A 94 9.78 5.76 -4.17
N ARG A 95 10.66 6.12 -5.11
CA ARG A 95 11.04 7.51 -5.37
C ARG A 95 9.86 8.34 -5.88
N GLU A 96 9.10 7.82 -6.84
CA GLU A 96 7.93 8.50 -7.41
C GLU A 96 6.85 8.75 -6.34
N HIS A 97 6.58 7.75 -5.50
CA HIS A 97 5.59 7.84 -4.43
C HIS A 97 5.97 8.86 -3.37
N ALA A 98 7.24 8.91 -2.96
CA ALA A 98 7.73 9.92 -2.03
C ALA A 98 7.55 11.35 -2.58
N LEU A 99 7.86 11.56 -3.87
CA LEU A 99 7.70 12.86 -4.52
C LEU A 99 6.22 13.28 -4.61
N LEU A 100 5.34 12.33 -4.97
CA LEU A 100 3.91 12.59 -5.06
C LEU A 100 3.31 12.91 -3.69
N ALA A 101 3.66 12.16 -2.64
CA ALA A 101 3.22 12.45 -1.27
C ALA A 101 3.62 13.86 -0.83
N PHE A 102 4.87 14.26 -1.08
CA PHE A 102 5.33 15.62 -0.78
C PHE A 102 4.57 16.69 -1.58
N THR A 103 4.36 16.46 -2.88
CA THR A 103 3.64 17.39 -3.77
C THR A 103 2.19 17.57 -3.37
N LEU A 104 1.56 16.50 -2.86
CA LEU A 104 0.17 16.50 -2.37
C LEU A 104 0.02 17.10 -0.97
N GLY A 105 1.12 17.55 -0.34
CA GLY A 105 1.08 18.24 0.95
C GLY A 105 1.29 17.35 2.16
N VAL A 106 1.59 16.07 1.98
CA VAL A 106 1.93 15.15 3.07
C VAL A 106 3.35 15.45 3.55
N LYS A 107 3.46 16.28 4.59
CA LYS A 107 4.76 16.73 5.13
C LYS A 107 5.38 15.74 6.10
N GLN A 108 4.56 14.91 6.74
CA GLN A 108 5.03 13.91 7.70
C GLN A 108 5.07 12.55 7.00
N LEU A 109 6.29 12.13 6.67
CA LEU A 109 6.58 10.81 6.10
C LEU A 109 7.30 9.97 7.16
N ILE A 110 6.84 8.73 7.33
CA ILE A 110 7.41 7.71 8.22
C ILE A 110 8.07 6.63 7.38
#